data_AF-A0A1J4J5H5-F1
#
_entry.id   AF-A0A1J4J5H5-F1
#
_cell.length_a   1.000
_cell.length_b   1.000
_cell.length_c   1.000
_cell.angle_alpha   90.00
_cell.angle_beta   90.00
_cell.angle_gamma   90.00
#
_symmetry.space_group_name_H-M   'P 1'
#
loop_
_entity.id
_entity.type
_entity.pdbx_description
1 polymer ?
#
loop_
_entity_poly.entity_id
_entity_poly.type
_entity_poly.pdbx_seq_one_letter_code
_entity_poly.pdbx_strand_id
1 'polypeptide(L)'
;MGFIDSLLTFFTVLIGGTIFILLTITTVFCGIAALLSIAEENRVVFMTSKKIVAFIIATLGLLLPLRGVSIIGTGITLSFLLSFFDVFKVKNSIAPIASAVCALIFWIVHHHNSSEYLLQVIGDFLIFVIIPTIFSLVNLARGAEFLSEGDGGDSKSFHFNLRSFLSKSYSLLITILPPN
;
A
#
# COMPACT_ATOMS: atom_id res chain seq x y z
N MET A 1 -27.87 -22.62 -16.60
CA MET A 1 -27.02 -21.66 -17.34
C MET A 1 -26.51 -22.36 -18.59
N GLY A 2 -26.74 -21.79 -19.77
CA GLY A 2 -26.24 -22.36 -21.02
C GLY A 2 -24.72 -22.27 -21.10
N PHE A 3 -24.10 -23.13 -21.91
CA PHE A 3 -22.65 -23.08 -22.17
C PHE A 3 -22.20 -21.69 -22.64
N ILE A 4 -23.02 -21.03 -23.47
CA ILE A 4 -22.76 -19.68 -23.99
C ILE A 4 -22.75 -18.63 -22.87
N ASP A 5 -23.68 -18.71 -21.91
CA ASP A 5 -23.75 -17.77 -20.77
C ASP A 5 -22.53 -17.92 -19.85
N SER A 6 -22.11 -19.16 -19.59
CA SER A 6 -20.92 -19.46 -18.78
C SER A 6 -19.64 -18.97 -19.48
N LEU A 7 -19.55 -19.12 -20.80
CA LEU A 7 -18.40 -18.70 -21.59
C LEU A 7 -18.30 -17.17 -21.66
N LEU A 8 -19.42 -16.47 -21.88
CA LEU A 8 -19.49 -15.00 -21.81
C LEU A 8 -19.08 -14.49 -20.42
N THR A 9 -19.65 -15.07 -19.36
CA THR A 9 -19.33 -14.69 -17.98
C THR A 9 -17.83 -14.89 -17.68
N PHE A 10 -17.24 -15.99 -18.15
CA PHE A 10 -15.81 -16.24 -18.01
C PHE A 10 -14.96 -15.16 -18.68
N PHE A 11 -15.25 -14.80 -19.94
CA PHE A 11 -14.51 -13.75 -20.64
C PHE A 11 -14.72 -12.37 -20.02
N THR A 12 -15.93 -12.03 -19.57
CA THR A 12 -16.19 -10.76 -18.89
C THR A 12 -15.43 -10.66 -17.57
N VAL A 13 -15.40 -11.74 -16.77
CA VAL A 13 -14.62 -11.78 -15.52
C VAL A 13 -13.12 -11.72 -15.81
N LEU A 14 -12.64 -12.45 -16.81
CA LEU A 14 -11.22 -12.48 -17.19
C LEU A 14 -10.77 -11.08 -17.66
N ILE A 15 -11.41 -10.53 -18.68
CA ILE A 15 -11.01 -9.24 -19.28
C ILE A 15 -11.25 -8.10 -18.29
N GLY A 16 -12.44 -8.04 -17.68
CA GLY A 16 -12.79 -7.01 -16.71
C GLY A 16 -11.89 -7.04 -15.48
N GLY A 17 -11.61 -8.24 -14.94
CA GLY A 17 -10.70 -8.43 -13.83
C GLY A 17 -9.27 -7.99 -14.16
N THR A 18 -8.77 -8.35 -15.35
CA THR A 18 -7.41 -7.98 -15.78
C THR A 18 -7.26 -6.47 -15.94
N ILE A 19 -8.24 -5.80 -16.58
CA ILE A 19 -8.25 -4.34 -16.74
C ILE A 19 -8.31 -3.65 -15.38
N PHE A 20 -9.18 -4.13 -14.48
CA PHE A 20 -9.32 -3.57 -13.13
C PHE A 20 -8.03 -3.69 -12.32
N ILE A 21 -7.34 -4.83 -12.40
CA ILE A 21 -6.04 -5.03 -11.75
C ILE A 21 -5.00 -4.05 -12.31
N LEU A 22 -4.91 -3.90 -13.64
CA LEU A 22 -3.99 -2.96 -14.28
C LEU A 22 -4.24 -1.53 -13.85
N LEU A 23 -5.50 -1.07 -13.89
CA LEU A 23 -5.87 0.28 -13.45
C LEU A 23 -5.55 0.52 -11.98
N THR A 24 -5.79 -0.47 -11.12
CA THR A 24 -5.47 -0.40 -9.69
C THR A 24 -3.97 -0.24 -9.48
N ILE A 25 -3.16 -1.05 -10.16
CA ILE A 25 -1.69 -1.00 -10.09
C ILE A 25 -1.19 0.37 -10.57
N THR A 26 -1.67 0.88 -11.71
CA THR A 26 -1.29 2.20 -12.23
C THR A 26 -1.67 3.32 -11.27
N THR A 27 -2.84 3.25 -10.63
CA THR A 27 -3.30 4.23 -9.64
C THR A 27 -2.39 4.22 -8.41
N VAL A 28 -2.00 3.05 -7.91
CA VAL A 28 -1.06 2.91 -6.79
C VAL A 28 0.30 3.52 -7.16
N PHE A 29 0.84 3.22 -8.35
CA PHE A 29 2.11 3.80 -8.80
C PHE A 29 2.05 5.32 -8.97
N CYS A 30 0.95 5.85 -9.51
CA CYS A 30 0.72 7.28 -9.62
C CYS A 30 0.67 7.95 -8.24
N GLY A 31 -0.02 7.34 -7.27
CA GLY A 31 -0.06 7.81 -5.89
C GLY A 31 1.32 7.84 -5.23
N ILE A 32 2.11 6.78 -5.42
CA ILE A 32 3.50 6.72 -4.93
C ILE A 32 4.33 7.85 -5.57
N ALA A 33 4.24 8.05 -6.89
CA ALA A 33 5.00 9.08 -7.58
C ALA A 33 4.63 10.50 -7.10
N ALA A 34 3.34 10.79 -6.93
CA ALA A 34 2.87 12.07 -6.43
C ALA A 34 3.33 12.33 -4.99
N LEU A 35 3.21 11.33 -4.10
CA LEU A 35 3.66 11.44 -2.72
C LEU A 35 5.19 11.56 -2.62
N LEU A 36 5.93 10.92 -3.50
CA LEU A 36 7.39 11.05 -3.57
C LEU A 36 7.78 12.49 -3.96
N SER A 37 7.12 13.07 -4.97
CA SER A 37 7.31 14.47 -5.37
C SER A 37 7.01 15.44 -4.23
N ILE A 38 5.89 15.25 -3.51
CA ILE A 38 5.53 16.09 -2.36
C ILE A 38 6.57 15.93 -1.24
N ALA A 39 7.06 14.71 -1.01
CA ALA A 39 8.08 14.46 -0.01
C ALA A 39 9.41 15.15 -0.36
N GLU A 40 9.83 15.14 -1.63
CA GLU A 40 11.01 15.82 -2.13
C GLU A 40 10.88 17.35 -1.97
N GLU A 41 9.74 17.94 -2.34
CA GLU A 41 9.51 19.38 -2.34
C GLU A 41 9.28 19.97 -0.93
N ASN A 42 8.47 19.30 -0.09
CA ASN A 42 8.16 19.79 1.25
C ASN A 42 8.03 18.66 2.29
N ARG A 43 9.17 18.37 2.94
CA ARG A 43 9.27 17.31 3.96
C ARG A 43 8.32 17.51 5.13
N VAL A 44 8.10 18.75 5.57
CA VAL A 44 7.25 19.04 6.73
C VAL A 44 5.80 18.67 6.41
N VAL A 45 5.34 19.01 5.20
CA VAL A 45 4.00 18.66 4.72
C VAL A 45 3.83 17.15 4.62
N PHE A 46 4.80 16.43 4.06
CA PHE A 46 4.75 14.96 3.98
C PHE A 46 4.73 14.29 5.36
N MET A 47 5.58 14.72 6.29
CA MET A 47 5.61 14.14 7.65
C MET A 47 4.32 14.45 8.42
N THR A 48 3.71 15.61 8.17
CA THR A 48 2.44 16.00 8.77
C THR A 48 1.29 15.19 8.19
N SER A 49 1.23 15.05 6.86
CA SER A 49 0.19 14.24 6.19
C SER A 49 0.28 12.77 6.58
N LYS A 50 1.49 12.19 6.68
CA LYS A 50 1.73 10.84 7.20
C LYS A 50 1.09 10.66 8.57
N LYS A 51 1.31 11.59 9.51
CA LYS A 51 0.77 11.54 10.87
C LYS A 51 -0.75 11.69 10.91
N ILE A 52 -1.31 12.58 10.09
CA ILE A 52 -2.77 12.76 9.97
C ILE A 52 -3.41 11.46 9.48
N VAL A 53 -2.87 10.86 8.41
CA VAL A 53 -3.34 9.58 7.88
C VAL A 53 -3.23 8.48 8.92
N ALA A 54 -2.12 8.42 9.66
CA ALA A 54 -1.94 7.47 10.75
C ALA A 54 -3.04 7.58 11.81
N PHE A 55 -3.38 8.83 12.20
CA PHE A 55 -4.41 9.10 13.18
C PHE A 55 -5.80 8.70 12.69
N ILE A 56 -6.13 8.98 11.43
CA ILE A 56 -7.39 8.56 10.81
C ILE A 56 -7.50 7.03 10.81
N ILE A 57 -6.45 6.34 10.36
CA ILE A 57 -6.40 4.87 10.33
C ILE A 57 -6.55 4.28 11.73
N ALA A 58 -5.88 4.84 12.74
CA ALA A 58 -5.99 4.37 14.11
C ALA A 58 -7.40 4.60 14.69
N THR A 59 -8.01 5.75 14.40
CA THR A 59 -9.37 6.07 14.86
C THR A 59 -10.38 5.10 14.24
N LEU A 60 -10.30 4.86 12.93
CA LEU A 60 -11.15 3.90 12.24
C LEU A 60 -10.84 2.45 12.67
N GLY A 61 -9.58 2.15 12.97
CA GLY A 61 -9.10 0.86 13.47
C GLY A 61 -9.65 0.51 14.86
N LEU A 62 -9.79 1.51 15.74
CA LEU A 62 -10.43 1.35 17.05
C LEU A 62 -11.94 1.08 16.96
N LEU A 63 -12.57 1.49 15.85
CA LEU A 63 -13.99 1.24 15.59
C LEU A 63 -14.26 -0.14 14.94
N LEU A 64 -13.22 -0.87 14.53
CA LEU A 64 -13.34 -2.20 13.90
C LEU A 64 -14.09 -3.23 14.78
N PRO A 65 -13.84 -3.33 16.11
CA PRO A 65 -14.57 -4.28 16.95
C PRO A 65 -16.06 -3.99 17.02
N LEU A 66 -16.48 -2.71 16.90
CA LEU A 66 -17.90 -2.34 16.86
C LEU A 66 -18.58 -2.79 15.57
N ARG A 67 -17.80 -3.02 14.51
CA ARG A 67 -18.27 -3.56 13.22
C ARG A 67 -18.23 -5.10 13.18
N GLY A 68 -17.88 -5.78 14.28
CA GLY A 68 -17.75 -7.24 14.32
C GLY A 68 -16.43 -7.77 13.74
N VAL A 69 -15.47 -6.90 13.46
CA VAL A 69 -14.13 -7.28 12.99
C VAL A 69 -13.26 -7.68 14.18
N SER A 70 -12.42 -8.71 14.00
CA SER A 70 -11.52 -9.20 15.06
C SER A 70 -10.57 -8.11 15.58
N ILE A 71 -10.25 -8.17 16.88
CA ILE A 71 -9.33 -7.25 17.56
C ILE A 71 -7.91 -7.27 16.95
N ILE A 72 -7.58 -8.34 16.24
CA ILE A 72 -6.34 -8.47 15.47
C ILE A 72 -6.24 -7.35 14.42
N GLY A 73 -7.35 -6.99 13.77
CA GLY A 73 -7.40 -5.89 12.80
C GLY A 73 -7.03 -4.56 13.44
N THR A 74 -7.56 -4.28 14.64
CA THR A 74 -7.18 -3.10 15.44
C THR A 74 -5.70 -3.11 15.77
N GLY A 75 -5.14 -4.26 16.18
CA GLY A 75 -3.70 -4.41 16.43
C GLY A 75 -2.83 -4.08 15.22
N ILE A 76 -3.24 -4.51 14.02
CA ILE A 76 -2.55 -4.18 12.76
C ILE A 76 -2.61 -2.67 12.48
N THR A 77 -3.76 -2.04 12.65
CA THR A 77 -3.88 -0.58 12.44
C THR A 77 -3.04 0.23 13.43
N LEU A 78 -2.94 -0.21 14.69
CA LEU A 78 -2.05 0.39 15.69
C LEU A 78 -0.57 0.15 15.36
N SER A 79 -0.22 -0.99 14.76
CA SER A 79 1.14 -1.24 14.28
C SER A 79 1.56 -0.23 13.20
N PHE A 80 0.66 0.14 12.29
CA PHE A 80 0.92 1.22 11.33
C PHE A 80 1.08 2.58 12.00
N LEU A 81 0.25 2.90 13.00
CA LEU A 81 0.38 4.13 13.78
C LEU A 81 1.76 4.22 14.45
N LEU A 82 2.19 3.17 15.14
CA LEU A 82 3.49 3.12 15.81
C LEU A 82 4.64 3.26 14.81
N SER A 83 4.52 2.62 13.64
CA SER A 83 5.50 2.73 12.56
C SER A 83 5.55 4.15 11.97
N PHE A 84 4.41 4.81 11.81
CA PHE A 84 4.34 6.17 11.23
C PHE A 84 4.79 7.26 12.21
N PHE A 85 4.69 7.02 13.51
CA PHE A 85 5.23 7.91 14.54
C PHE A 85 6.71 7.65 14.86
N ASP A 86 7.38 6.75 14.14
CA ASP A 86 8.80 6.42 14.32
C ASP A 86 9.12 6.00 15.78
N VAL A 87 8.15 5.35 16.45
CA VAL A 87 8.29 4.91 17.86
C VAL A 87 9.35 3.81 18.00
N PHE A 88 9.45 2.93 17.00
CA PHE A 88 10.47 1.90 16.94
C PHE A 88 11.75 2.45 16.30
N LYS A 89 12.74 2.83 17.13
CA LYS A 89 14.04 3.35 16.66
C LYS A 89 14.95 2.32 15.98
N VAL A 90 14.57 1.04 15.87
CA VAL A 90 15.43 -0.06 15.38
C VAL A 90 14.87 -0.67 14.09
N LYS A 91 15.74 -0.83 13.07
CA LYS A 91 15.48 -1.41 11.73
C LYS A 91 14.14 -0.96 11.12
N ASN A 92 14.07 0.35 10.86
CA ASN A 92 12.91 1.07 10.34
C ASN A 92 12.36 0.56 8.99
N SER A 93 13.09 -0.32 8.29
CA SER A 93 12.68 -0.80 6.96
C SER A 93 11.80 -2.06 6.97
N ILE A 94 11.89 -2.92 7.98
CA ILE A 94 11.20 -4.23 7.96
C ILE A 94 9.80 -4.14 8.55
N ALA A 95 9.63 -3.36 9.63
CA ALA A 95 8.35 -3.18 10.32
C ALA A 95 7.20 -2.74 9.39
N PRO A 96 7.33 -1.67 8.58
CA PRO A 96 6.23 -1.23 7.70
C PRO A 96 5.86 -2.27 6.62
N ILE A 97 6.84 -3.02 6.11
CA ILE A 97 6.60 -4.09 5.12
C ILE A 97 5.86 -5.25 5.78
N ALA A 98 6.31 -5.68 6.96
CA ALA A 98 5.66 -6.74 7.71
C ALA A 98 4.21 -6.37 8.06
N SER A 99 3.96 -5.14 8.51
CA SER A 99 2.61 -4.65 8.79
C SER A 99 1.72 -4.63 7.54
N ALA A 100 2.26 -4.25 6.37
CA ALA A 100 1.53 -4.30 5.10
C ALA A 100 1.16 -5.72 4.68
N VAL A 101 2.08 -6.68 4.81
CA VAL A 101 1.80 -8.09 4.50
C VAL A 101 0.77 -8.66 5.47
N CYS A 102 0.90 -8.40 6.78
CA CYS A 102 -0.07 -8.82 7.78
C CYS A 102 -1.47 -8.21 7.53
N ALA A 103 -1.53 -6.93 7.17
CA ALA A 103 -2.79 -6.27 6.83
C ALA A 103 -3.46 -6.91 5.61
N LEU A 104 -2.68 -7.15 4.55
CA LEU A 104 -3.18 -7.77 3.32
C LEU A 104 -3.74 -9.17 3.59
N ILE A 105 -2.99 -10.02 4.31
CA ILE A 105 -3.44 -11.37 4.65
C ILE A 105 -4.71 -11.31 5.51
N PHE A 106 -4.72 -10.46 6.54
CA PHE A 106 -5.86 -10.31 7.44
C PHE A 106 -7.14 -9.93 6.69
N TRP A 107 -7.08 -8.90 5.84
CA TRP A 107 -8.27 -8.41 5.14
C TRP A 107 -8.76 -9.37 4.05
N ILE A 108 -7.87 -10.09 3.37
CA ILE A 108 -8.26 -11.17 2.44
C ILE A 108 -9.02 -12.27 3.19
N VAL A 109 -8.47 -12.74 4.33
CA VAL A 109 -9.10 -13.81 5.13
C VAL A 109 -10.41 -13.33 5.75
N HIS A 110 -10.46 -12.10 6.27
CA HIS A 110 -11.66 -11.52 6.87
C HIS A 110 -12.81 -11.44 5.85
N HIS A 111 -12.57 -10.88 4.67
CA HIS A 111 -13.61 -10.74 3.65
C HIS A 111 -13.95 -12.06 2.94
N HIS A 112 -13.04 -13.04 2.90
CA HIS A 112 -13.39 -14.37 2.41
C HIS A 112 -14.43 -15.06 3.32
N ASN A 113 -14.35 -14.81 4.64
CA ASN A 113 -15.23 -15.44 5.62
C ASN A 113 -16.45 -14.58 5.99
N SER A 114 -16.54 -13.33 5.51
CA SER A 114 -17.59 -12.37 5.88
C SER A 114 -18.44 -12.00 4.68
N SER A 115 -19.77 -12.02 4.84
CA SER A 115 -20.73 -11.61 3.81
C SER A 115 -20.96 -10.10 3.84
N GLU A 116 -19.90 -9.31 3.67
CA GLU A 116 -19.97 -7.85 3.67
C GLU A 116 -20.31 -7.29 2.28
N TYR A 117 -20.92 -6.11 2.23
CA TYR A 117 -21.20 -5.42 0.97
C TYR A 117 -19.89 -5.03 0.25
N LEU A 118 -19.86 -5.17 -1.08
CA LEU A 118 -18.67 -4.91 -1.90
C LEU A 118 -18.06 -3.51 -1.68
N LEU A 119 -18.91 -2.49 -1.49
CA LEU A 119 -18.46 -1.12 -1.22
C LEU A 119 -17.67 -1.01 0.10
N GLN A 120 -18.09 -1.78 1.12
CA GLN A 120 -17.42 -1.85 2.41
C GLN A 120 -16.05 -2.53 2.27
N VAL A 121 -15.99 -3.63 1.53
CA VAL A 121 -14.74 -4.35 1.20
C VAL A 121 -13.73 -3.41 0.55
N ILE A 122 -14.16 -2.64 -0.47
CA ILE A 122 -13.30 -1.68 -1.15
C ILE A 122 -12.80 -0.59 -0.18
N GLY A 123 -13.70 -0.05 0.64
CA GLY A 123 -13.36 0.98 1.62
C GLY A 123 -12.32 0.50 2.63
N ASP A 124 -12.52 -0.70 3.18
CA ASP A 124 -11.61 -1.30 4.15
C ASP A 124 -10.23 -1.59 3.53
N PHE A 125 -10.17 -2.15 2.32
CA PHE A 125 -8.91 -2.35 1.61
C PHE A 125 -8.19 -1.03 1.31
N LEU A 126 -8.92 0.00 0.90
CA LEU A 126 -8.33 1.30 0.60
C LEU A 126 -7.69 1.93 1.85
N ILE A 127 -8.44 1.96 2.96
CA ILE A 127 -8.05 2.65 4.19
C ILE A 127 -7.01 1.86 4.97
N PHE A 128 -7.16 0.55 5.08
CA PHE A 128 -6.33 -0.27 5.98
C PHE A 128 -5.20 -1.03 5.28
N VAL A 129 -5.20 -1.09 3.94
CA VAL A 129 -4.15 -1.77 3.17
C VAL A 129 -3.46 -0.79 2.22
N ILE A 130 -4.18 -0.22 1.25
CA ILE A 130 -3.57 0.54 0.14
C ILE A 130 -2.89 1.82 0.65
N ILE A 131 -3.63 2.70 1.32
CA ILE A 131 -3.12 3.99 1.81
C ILE A 131 -1.90 3.79 2.73
N PRO A 132 -1.96 3.01 3.82
CA PRO A 132 -0.81 2.82 4.69
C PRO A 132 0.38 2.14 3.98
N THR A 133 0.14 1.27 2.99
CA THR A 133 1.21 0.67 2.19
C THR A 133 1.92 1.71 1.32
N ILE A 134 1.17 2.60 0.65
CA ILE A 134 1.75 3.66 -0.18
C ILE A 134 2.63 4.60 0.66
N PHE A 135 2.13 5.08 1.80
CA PHE A 135 2.91 5.94 2.70
C PHE A 135 4.15 5.22 3.25
N SER A 136 4.02 3.93 3.58
CA SER A 136 5.14 3.09 4.00
C SER A 136 6.22 2.97 2.93
N LEU A 137 5.84 2.70 1.68
CA LEU A 137 6.74 2.56 0.54
C LEU A 137 7.47 3.87 0.23
N VAL A 138 6.77 5.01 0.27
CA VAL A 138 7.39 6.33 0.05
C VAL A 138 8.40 6.64 1.17
N ASN A 139 8.06 6.34 2.42
CA ASN A 139 8.98 6.51 3.55
C ASN A 139 10.22 5.61 3.45
N LEU A 140 10.04 4.36 3.01
CA LEU A 140 11.11 3.40 2.73
C LEU A 140 12.04 3.86 1.60
N ALA A 141 11.46 4.31 0.48
CA ALA A 141 12.20 4.78 -0.69
C ALA A 141 13.17 5.90 -0.29
N ARG A 142 12.70 6.86 0.50
CA ARG A 142 13.54 7.96 0.98
C ARG A 142 14.53 7.56 2.07
N GLY A 143 14.14 6.66 2.98
CA GLY A 143 15.07 6.11 3.97
C GLY A 143 16.30 5.47 3.31
N ALA A 144 16.12 4.82 2.16
CA ALA A 144 17.20 4.27 1.35
C ALA A 144 18.06 5.34 0.65
N GLU A 145 17.50 6.50 0.29
CA GLU A 145 18.24 7.64 -0.30
C GLU A 145 19.12 8.33 0.74
N PHE A 146 18.63 8.58 1.95
CA PHE A 146 19.43 9.22 3.01
C PHE A 146 20.54 8.32 3.57
N LEU A 147 20.37 6.99 3.54
CA LEU A 147 21.44 6.05 3.88
C LEU A 147 22.50 5.93 2.77
N SER A 148 22.19 6.35 1.54
CA SER A 148 23.13 6.34 0.42
C SER A 148 24.11 7.52 0.43
N GLU A 149 23.79 8.63 1.11
CA GLU A 149 24.66 9.80 1.22
C GLU A 149 25.53 9.78 2.50
N GLY A 150 25.32 8.81 3.40
CA GLY A 150 25.81 8.89 4.78
C GLY A 150 26.80 7.83 5.28
N ASP A 151 27.09 6.74 4.56
CA ASP A 151 27.85 5.63 5.19
C ASP A 151 29.11 5.21 4.41
N GLY A 152 30.25 5.70 4.89
CA GLY A 152 31.57 5.06 4.78
C GLY A 152 31.73 3.92 5.81
N GLY A 153 30.66 3.19 6.10
CA GLY A 153 30.59 2.17 7.14
C GLY A 153 29.78 0.98 6.68
N ASP A 154 30.37 -0.21 6.81
CA ASP A 154 29.95 -1.51 6.31
C ASP A 154 28.67 -2.05 7.01
N SER A 155 27.52 -1.37 6.83
CA SER A 155 26.23 -1.89 7.26
C SER A 155 25.41 -2.31 6.03
N LYS A 156 25.16 -3.61 5.90
CA LYS A 156 24.26 -4.21 4.89
C LYS A 156 22.82 -3.71 5.11
N SER A 157 22.54 -2.47 4.72
CA SER A 157 21.20 -1.91 4.66
C SER A 157 20.53 -2.35 3.35
N PHE A 158 19.26 -2.76 3.43
CA PHE A 158 18.53 -3.20 2.25
C PHE A 158 18.14 -1.97 1.41
N HIS A 159 18.85 -1.75 0.31
CA HIS A 159 18.58 -0.65 -0.62
C HIS A 159 17.48 -1.05 -1.61
N PHE A 160 16.27 -0.50 -1.43
CA PHE A 160 15.23 -0.58 -2.44
C PHE A 160 15.09 0.77 -3.14
N ASN A 161 15.78 0.94 -4.27
CA ASN A 161 15.70 2.16 -5.07
C ASN A 161 14.39 2.16 -5.89
N LEU A 162 13.34 2.64 -5.22
CA LEU A 162 11.96 2.66 -5.71
C LEU A 162 11.81 3.51 -6.98
N ARG A 163 12.66 4.54 -7.15
CA ARG A 163 12.73 5.36 -8.37
C ARG A 163 13.29 4.58 -9.56
N SER A 164 14.33 3.78 -9.35
CA SER A 164 14.84 2.87 -10.39
C SER A 164 13.85 1.76 -10.73
N PHE A 165 13.07 1.31 -9.74
CA PHE A 165 12.01 0.34 -9.97
C PHE A 165 10.86 0.97 -10.76
N LEU A 166 10.37 2.13 -10.34
CA LEU A 166 9.35 2.93 -11.04
C LEU A 166 9.78 3.27 -12.46
N SER A 167 11.03 3.71 -12.67
CA SER A 167 11.53 4.05 -14.01
C SER A 167 11.66 2.81 -14.89
N LYS A 168 12.08 1.67 -14.34
CA LYS A 168 12.09 0.39 -15.06
C LYS A 168 10.67 -0.08 -15.40
N SER A 169 9.74 0.00 -14.46
CA SER A 169 8.32 -0.32 -14.70
C SER A 169 7.71 0.60 -15.76
N TYR A 170 8.00 1.90 -15.70
CA TYR A 170 7.55 2.87 -16.69
C TYR A 170 8.18 2.63 -18.07
N SER A 171 9.47 2.31 -18.15
CA SER A 171 10.13 1.95 -19.41
C SER A 171 9.57 0.67 -20.03
N LEU A 172 9.24 -0.33 -19.20
CA LEU A 172 8.57 -1.55 -19.64
C LEU A 172 7.17 -1.23 -20.16
N LEU A 173 6.44 -0.35 -19.47
CA LEU A 173 5.10 0.07 -19.87
C LEU A 173 5.13 0.83 -21.20
N ILE A 174 6.08 1.74 -21.42
CA ILE A 174 6.30 2.41 -22.72
C ILE A 174 6.68 1.41 -23.81
N THR A 175 7.46 0.38 -23.48
CA THR A 175 7.86 -0.64 -24.46
C THR A 175 6.66 -1.48 -24.92
N ILE A 176 5.72 -1.76 -24.00
CA ILE A 176 4.52 -2.56 -24.27
C ILE A 176 3.40 -1.71 -24.90
N LEU A 177 3.27 -0.45 -24.47
CA LEU A 177 2.26 0.52 -24.93
C LEU A 177 2.97 1.84 -25.27
N PRO A 178 3.56 1.94 -26.47
CA PRO A 178 4.20 3.18 -26.89
C PRO A 178 3.15 4.29 -26.99
N PRO A 179 3.45 5.51 -26.52
CA PRO A 179 2.58 6.65 -26.74
C PRO A 179 2.51 6.94 -28.25
N ASN A 180 1.29 6.90 -28.80
CA ASN A 180 1.00 7.36 -30.17
C ASN A 180 1.15 8.89 -30.28
#